data_AF-A0A519DWL3-F1
#
_entry.id   AF-A0A519DWL3-F1
#
_cell.length_a   1.000
_cell.length_b   1.000
_cell.length_c   1.000
_cell.angle_alpha   90.00
_cell.angle_beta   90.00
_cell.angle_gamma   90.00
#
_symmetry.space_group_name_H-M   'P 1'
#
loop_
_entity.id
_entity.type
_entity.pdbx_description
1 polymer ?
#
loop_
_entity_poly.entity_id
_entity_poly.type
_entity_poly.pdbx_seq_one_letter_code
_entity_poly.pdbx_strand_id
1 'polypeptide(L)' 'DAVLKNKTQIVARAKSSPERGRLVYLMNKASNNINQLAHRANADNLTGVISEETYACVLRELEVVSRAMKRAAFDAD' A
#
# COMPACT_ATOMS: atom_id res chain seq x y z
N ASP A 1 -30.84 -30.70 26.09
CA ASP A 1 -30.30 -29.49 26.75
C ASP A 1 -29.07 -28.80 26.15
N ALA A 2 -28.43 -29.29 25.07
CA ALA A 2 -27.19 -28.67 24.58
C ALA A 2 -27.37 -27.44 23.65
N VAL A 3 -28.53 -27.29 23.01
CA VAL A 3 -28.74 -26.26 21.97
C VAL A 3 -29.27 -24.94 22.54
N LEU A 4 -30.03 -24.99 23.65
CA LEU A 4 -30.67 -23.82 24.28
C LEU A 4 -29.70 -22.85 24.96
N LYS A 5 -28.41 -23.22 25.12
CA LYS A 5 -27.39 -22.38 25.76
C LYS A 5 -26.49 -21.62 24.77
N ASN A 6 -26.64 -21.84 23.47
CA ASN A 6 -25.79 -21.18 22.47
C ASN A 6 -26.32 -19.75 22.19
N LYS A 7 -25.87 -18.78 22.97
CA LYS A 7 -26.12 -17.36 22.68
C LYS A 7 -25.20 -16.93 21.54
N THR A 8 -25.74 -16.79 20.34
CA THR A 8 -25.03 -16.19 19.21
C THR A 8 -24.74 -14.72 19.53
N GLN A 9 -23.50 -14.39 19.84
CA GLN A 9 -23.07 -13.00 20.00
C GLN A 9 -22.76 -12.43 18.62
N ILE A 10 -23.66 -11.60 18.10
CA ILE A 10 -23.40 -10.85 16.87
C ILE A 10 -22.40 -9.75 17.23
N VAL A 11 -21.11 -10.02 17.04
CA VAL A 11 -20.08 -8.99 17.16
C VAL A 11 -20.16 -8.14 15.89
N ALA A 12 -20.84 -6.99 15.98
CA ALA A 12 -20.87 -6.04 14.88
C ALA A 12 -19.43 -5.65 14.53
N ARG A 13 -19.02 -5.90 13.28
CA ARG A 13 -17.69 -5.49 12.80
C ARG A 13 -17.61 -3.97 12.95
N ALA A 14 -16.62 -3.47 13.69
CA ALA A 14 -16.43 -2.04 13.91
C ALA A 14 -16.51 -1.32 12.56
N LYS A 15 -17.47 -0.39 12.43
CA LYS A 15 -17.72 0.32 11.18
C LYS A 15 -16.45 1.11 10.85
N SER A 16 -15.82 0.81 9.71
CA SER A 16 -14.63 1.55 9.30
C SER A 16 -14.98 3.03 9.22
N SER A 17 -14.19 3.86 9.90
CA SER A 17 -14.39 5.30 9.87
C SER A 17 -14.25 5.82 8.43
N PRO A 18 -14.99 6.87 8.02
CA PRO A 18 -14.82 7.50 6.71
C PRO A 18 -13.36 7.86 6.40
N GLU A 19 -12.60 8.22 7.43
CA GLU A 19 -11.18 8.58 7.38
C GLU A 19 -10.33 7.38 6.93
N ARG A 20 -10.63 6.17 7.41
CA ARG A 20 -9.95 4.94 7.00
C ARG A 20 -10.17 4.65 5.52
N GLY A 21 -11.40 4.82 5.03
CA GLY A 21 -11.71 4.67 3.61
C GLY A 21 -10.92 5.65 2.73
N ARG A 22 -10.80 6.91 3.17
CA ARG A 22 -9.99 7.93 2.49
C ARG A 22 -8.50 7.61 2.52
N LEU A 23 -7.98 7.12 3.65
CA LEU A 23 -6.59 6.70 3.79
C LEU A 23 -6.24 5.58 2.80
N VAL A 24 -7.05 4.51 2.77
CA VAL A 24 -6.86 3.39 1.83
C VAL A 24 -6.89 3.86 0.38
N TYR A 25 -7.83 4.75 0.03
CA TYR A 25 -7.91 5.32 -1.32
C TYR A 25 -6.63 6.08 -1.71
N LEU A 26 -6.13 6.94 -0.83
CA LEU A 26 -4.91 7.71 -1.08
C LEU A 26 -3.68 6.79 -1.19
N MET A 27 -3.58 5.77 -0.34
CA MET A 27 -2.50 4.78 -0.40
C MET A 27 -2.50 4.01 -1.72
N ASN A 28 -3.67 3.63 -2.21
CA ASN A 28 -3.80 2.97 -3.53
C ASN A 28 -3.35 3.89 -4.67
N LYS A 29 -3.70 5.18 -4.63
CA LYS A 29 -3.26 6.15 -5.65
C LYS A 29 -1.74 6.33 -5.64
N ALA A 30 -1.15 6.45 -4.46
CA ALA A 30 0.29 6.56 -4.33
C ALA A 30 1.02 5.28 -4.77
N SER A 31 0.48 4.09 -4.45
CA SER A 31 1.03 2.82 -4.95
C SER A 31 1.01 2.73 -6.48
N ASN A 32 -0.06 3.20 -7.13
CA ASN A 32 -0.12 3.23 -8.58
C ASN A 32 0.93 4.17 -9.19
N ASN A 33 1.17 5.33 -8.56
CA ASN A 33 2.20 6.26 -9.02
C ASN A 33 3.61 5.65 -8.88
N ILE A 34 3.89 4.95 -7.76
CA ILE A 34 5.16 4.23 -7.56
C ILE A 34 5.38 3.20 -8.67
N ASN A 35 4.35 2.41 -9.01
CA ASN A 35 4.45 1.44 -10.09
C ASN A 35 4.73 2.11 -11.44
N GLN A 36 4.06 3.23 -11.74
CA GLN A 36 4.30 3.97 -12.98
C GLN A 36 5.74 4.50 -13.08
N LEU A 37 6.27 5.04 -11.98
CA LEU A 37 7.65 5.50 -11.91
C LEU A 37 8.65 4.36 -12.10
N ALA A 38 8.41 3.20 -11.46
CA ALA A 38 9.25 2.02 -11.62
C ALA A 38 9.25 1.50 -13.07
N HIS A 39 8.06 1.41 -13.69
CA HIS A 39 7.94 1.02 -15.09
C HIS A 39 8.63 1.99 -16.04
N ARG A 40 8.50 3.30 -15.78
CA ARG A 40 9.15 4.33 -16.59
C ARG A 40 10.66 4.25 -16.47
N ALA A 41 11.20 4.17 -15.26
CA ALA A 41 12.64 4.04 -15.02
C ALA A 41 13.20 2.77 -15.67
N ASN A 42 12.48 1.65 -15.63
CA ASN A 42 12.88 0.43 -16.33
C ASN A 42 12.94 0.63 -17.85
N ALA A 43 11.93 1.27 -18.45
CA ALA A 43 11.93 1.57 -19.88
C ALA A 43 13.08 2.51 -20.29
N ASP A 44 13.34 3.53 -19.47
CA ASP A 44 14.44 4.47 -19.70
C ASP A 44 15.81 3.78 -19.54
N ASN A 45 15.95 2.81 -18.62
CA ASN A 45 17.18 2.01 -18.48
C ASN A 45 17.40 1.08 -19.69
N LEU A 46 16.35 0.37 -20.13
CA LEU A 46 16.42 -0.54 -21.28
C LEU A 46 16.76 0.18 -22.59
N THR A 47 16.43 1.46 -22.69
CA THR A 47 16.74 2.31 -23.85
C THR A 47 18.04 3.10 -23.69
N GLY A 48 18.74 2.96 -22.56
CA GLY A 48 20.00 3.65 -22.26
C GLY A 48 19.84 5.15 -21.97
N VAL A 49 18.62 5.63 -21.74
CA VAL A 49 18.35 7.03 -21.34
C VAL A 49 18.89 7.30 -19.94
N ILE A 50 18.81 6.31 -19.06
CA ILE A 50 19.44 6.33 -17.73
C ILE A 50 20.40 5.15 -17.58
N SER A 51 21.42 5.32 -16.75
CA SER A 51 22.33 4.22 -16.41
C SER A 51 21.66 3.20 -15.49
N GLU A 52 22.19 1.98 -15.47
CA GLU A 52 21.77 0.92 -14.54
C GLU A 52 21.92 1.38 -13.08
N GLU A 53 23.00 2.12 -12.76
CA GLU A 53 23.21 2.71 -11.44
C GLU A 53 22.08 3.68 -11.06
N THR A 54 21.70 4.56 -11.99
CA THR A 54 20.59 5.51 -11.79
C THR A 54 19.28 4.77 -11.59
N TYR A 55 19.02 3.75 -12.40
CA TYR A 55 17.83 2.90 -12.27
C TYR A 55 17.76 2.19 -10.90
N ALA A 56 18.87 1.60 -10.46
CA ALA A 56 18.96 0.93 -9.16
C ALA A 56 18.77 1.92 -7.99
N CYS A 57 19.27 3.15 -8.13
CA CYS A 57 19.01 4.23 -7.18
C CYS A 57 17.52 4.57 -7.11
N VAL A 58 16.87 4.79 -8.25
CA VAL A 58 15.42 5.06 -8.32
C VAL A 58 14.60 3.95 -7.67
N LEU A 59 14.90 2.68 -7.97
CA LEU A 59 14.17 1.56 -7.35
C LEU A 59 14.31 1.53 -5.83
N ARG A 60 15.50 1.79 -5.31
CA ARG A 60 15.77 1.86 -3.88
C ARG A 60 14.92 2.94 -3.20
N GLU A 61 14.89 4.14 -3.78
CA GLU A 61 14.09 5.25 -3.24
C GLU A 61 12.58 4.95 -3.30
N LEU A 62 12.09 4.37 -4.40
CA LEU A 62 10.70 3.93 -4.51
C LEU A 62 10.34 2.87 -3.46
N GLU A 63 11.27 1.96 -3.15
CA GLU A 63 11.10 0.98 -2.09
C GLU A 63 11.04 1.63 -0.70
N VAL A 64 11.91 2.60 -0.42
CA VAL A 64 11.91 3.37 0.84
C VAL A 64 10.55 4.06 1.04
N VAL A 65 10.05 4.75 0.02
CA VAL A 65 8.73 5.42 0.08
C VAL A 65 7.61 4.41 0.30
N SER A 66 7.62 3.28 -0.42
CA SER A 66 6.62 2.22 -0.26
C SER A 66 6.59 1.65 1.16
N ARG A 67 7.77 1.42 1.76
CA ARG A 67 7.89 0.93 3.14
C ARG A 67 7.38 1.97 4.15
N ALA A 68 7.75 3.24 3.98
CA ALA A 68 7.29 4.33 4.84
C ALA A 68 5.76 4.49 4.79
N MET A 69 5.16 4.42 3.60
CA MET A 69 3.70 4.45 3.42
C MET A 69 2.99 3.29 4.11
N LYS A 70 3.51 2.06 3.94
CA LYS A 70 2.94 0.87 4.61
C LYS A 70 3.02 1.01 6.13
N ARG A 71 4.13 1.54 6.64
CA ARG A 71 4.29 1.79 8.07
C ARG A 71 3.30 2.82 8.59
N ALA A 72 3.19 3.96 7.91
CA ALA A 72 2.24 5.01 8.28
C ALA A 72 0.77 4.54 8.22
N ALA A 73 0.42 3.69 7.25
CA ALA A 73 -0.91 3.10 7.18
C ALA A 73 -1.18 2.11 8.32
N PHE A 74 -0.18 1.34 8.75
CA PHE A 74 -0.30 0.42 9.88
C PHE A 74 -0.39 1.16 11.22
N ASP A 75 0.39 2.23 11.41
CA ASP A 75 0.36 3.04 12.62
C ASP A 75 -0.93 3.87 12.77
N ALA A 76 -1.70 4.02 11.67
CA ALA A 76 -2.97 4.74 11.64
C ALA A 76 -4.22 3.85 11.80
N ASP A 77 -4.04 2.52 11.78
CA ASP A 77 -5.10 1.50 11.94
C ASP A 77 -5.21 1.05 13.41
#